data_AF-A0A8J3J942-F1
#
_entry.id   AF-A0A8J3J942-F1
#
_cell.length_a   1.000
_cell.length_b   1.000
_cell.length_c   1.000
_cell.angle_alpha   90.00
_cell.angle_beta   90.00
_cell.angle_gamma   90.00
#
_symmetry.space_group_name_H-M   'P 1'
#
loop_
_entity.id
_entity.type
_entity.pdbx_description
1 polymer ?
#
loop_
_entity_poly.entity_id
_entity_poly.type
_entity_poly.pdbx_seq_one_letter_code
_entity_poly.pdbx_strand_id
1 'polypeptide(L)'
;MKWPKAVAKITEDREELLVFYDFPAEHCTHLRTTNPIESTFSTVKLRTKVTRGAGSPAAALAMVFKLVESAQERWRAITGASLVALVRSGARFKNGVLVEREEASGAA
;
A
#
# COMPACT_ATOMS: atom_id res chain seq x y z
N MET A 1 -29.36 2.28 13.12
CA MET A 1 -27.91 2.55 12.87
C MET A 1 -27.76 3.90 12.19
N LYS A 2 -26.85 4.77 12.64
CA LYS A 2 -26.75 6.17 12.13
C LYS A 2 -26.22 6.28 10.70
N TRP A 3 -25.43 5.31 10.22
CA TRP A 3 -24.77 5.34 8.91
C TRP A 3 -24.86 3.99 8.17
N PRO A 4 -26.04 3.60 7.68
CA PRO A 4 -26.25 2.26 7.12
C PRO A 4 -25.38 1.96 5.89
N LYS A 5 -25.14 2.94 5.02
CA LYS A 5 -24.30 2.77 3.81
C LYS A 5 -22.82 2.51 4.12
N ALA A 6 -22.29 3.17 5.15
CA ALA A 6 -20.89 2.97 5.56
C ALA A 6 -20.68 1.57 6.15
N VAL A 7 -21.64 1.09 6.95
CA VAL A 7 -21.61 -0.26 7.51
C VAL A 7 -21.72 -1.30 6.41
N ALA A 8 -22.61 -1.10 5.44
CA ALA A 8 -22.72 -1.98 4.27
C ALA A 8 -21.37 -2.09 3.55
N LYS A 9 -20.70 -0.97 3.27
CA LYS A 9 -19.38 -1.00 2.60
C LYS A 9 -18.28 -1.71 3.35
N ILE A 10 -18.14 -1.49 4.65
CA ILE A 10 -17.12 -2.19 5.44
C ILE A 10 -17.40 -3.70 5.52
N THR A 11 -18.68 -4.08 5.51
CA THR A 11 -19.09 -5.48 5.63
C THR A 11 -18.96 -6.24 4.31
N GLU A 12 -19.37 -5.60 3.21
CA GLU A 12 -19.25 -6.12 1.84
C GLU A 12 -17.78 -6.28 1.44
N ASP A 13 -16.95 -5.27 1.70
CA ASP A 13 -15.54 -5.23 1.25
C ASP A 13 -14.58 -5.81 2.33
N ARG A 14 -15.09 -6.68 3.21
CA ARG A 14 -14.35 -7.20 4.37
C ARG A 14 -13.08 -7.94 3.96
N GLU A 15 -13.14 -8.72 2.88
CA GLU A 15 -12.00 -9.53 2.44
C GLU A 15 -10.85 -8.61 2.02
N GLU A 16 -11.13 -7.64 1.14
CA GLU A 16 -10.17 -6.64 0.66
C GLU A 16 -9.57 -5.83 1.81
N LEU A 17 -10.39 -5.43 2.78
CA LEU A 17 -9.94 -4.67 3.95
C LEU A 17 -9.01 -5.47 4.88
N LEU A 18 -9.04 -6.81 4.82
CA LEU A 18 -8.26 -7.69 5.70
C LEU A 18 -7.09 -8.38 4.98
N VAL A 19 -6.91 -8.18 3.66
CA VAL A 19 -5.80 -8.74 2.86
C VAL A 19 -4.42 -8.46 3.46
N PHE A 20 -4.24 -7.38 4.22
CA PHE A 20 -2.94 -7.09 4.85
C PHE A 20 -2.47 -8.20 5.83
N TYR A 21 -3.36 -9.09 6.30
CA TYR A 21 -2.99 -10.26 7.11
C TYR A 21 -2.29 -11.38 6.31
N ASP A 22 -2.36 -11.33 4.98
CA ASP A 22 -1.68 -12.24 4.06
C ASP A 22 -0.26 -11.80 3.71
N PHE A 23 0.23 -10.73 4.36
CA PHE A 23 1.59 -10.20 4.24
C PHE A 23 2.33 -10.32 5.59
N PRO A 24 3.67 -10.22 5.63
CA PRO A 24 4.43 -10.25 6.88
C PRO A 24 3.91 -9.27 7.95
N ALA A 25 3.90 -9.70 9.20
CA ALA A 25 3.42 -8.88 10.32
C ALA A 25 4.18 -7.54 10.45
N GLU A 26 5.46 -7.52 10.08
CA GLU A 26 6.33 -6.35 10.05
C GLU A 26 5.82 -5.28 9.07
N HIS A 27 5.15 -5.69 7.99
CA HIS A 27 4.64 -4.79 6.96
C HIS A 27 3.34 -4.09 7.40
N CYS A 28 2.60 -4.66 8.36
CA CYS A 28 1.29 -4.18 8.80
C CYS A 28 1.28 -2.70 9.20
N THR A 29 2.35 -2.19 9.83
CA THR A 29 2.43 -0.77 10.23
C THR A 29 2.39 0.19 9.03
N HIS A 30 2.85 -0.27 7.86
CA HIS A 30 2.86 0.49 6.62
C HIS A 30 1.60 0.24 5.77
N LEU A 31 1.04 -0.98 5.83
CA LEU A 31 -0.16 -1.36 5.07
C LEU A 31 -1.47 -0.86 5.68
N ARG A 32 -1.52 -0.64 7.00
CA ARG A 32 -2.72 -0.17 7.71
C ARG A 32 -2.93 1.35 7.69
N THR A 33 -2.12 2.08 6.94
CA THR A 33 -2.20 3.54 6.83
C THR A 33 -2.18 3.96 5.37
N THR A 34 -2.87 5.05 5.06
CA THR A 34 -2.84 5.69 3.74
C THR A 34 -1.67 6.67 3.58
N ASN A 35 -0.85 6.88 4.62
CA ASN A 35 0.25 7.84 4.63
C ASN A 35 1.25 7.68 3.46
N PRO A 36 1.69 6.45 3.08
CA PRO A 36 2.58 6.28 1.93
C PRO A 36 2.01 6.83 0.62
N ILE A 37 0.68 6.80 0.47
CA ILE A 37 -0.03 7.35 -0.68
C ILE A 37 -0.25 8.86 -0.48
N GLU A 38 -0.91 9.27 0.61
CA GLU A 38 -1.29 10.66 0.85
C GLU A 38 -0.09 11.60 0.97
N SER A 39 0.96 11.19 1.68
CA SER A 39 2.18 12.00 1.85
C SER A 39 2.88 12.23 0.52
N THR A 40 2.89 11.24 -0.38
CA THR A 40 3.50 11.35 -1.71
C THR A 40 2.76 12.36 -2.59
N PHE A 41 1.43 12.38 -2.54
CA PHE A 41 0.61 13.32 -3.31
C PHE A 41 0.42 14.69 -2.66
N SER A 42 0.82 14.87 -1.39
CA SER A 42 0.70 16.14 -0.67
C SER A 42 1.44 17.29 -1.38
N THR A 43 2.65 17.04 -1.88
CA THR A 43 3.48 18.01 -2.61
C THR A 43 2.88 18.38 -3.96
N VAL A 44 2.31 17.40 -4.67
CA VAL A 44 1.59 17.59 -5.93
C VAL A 44 0.37 18.49 -5.72
N LYS A 45 -0.43 18.23 -4.69
CA LYS A 45 -1.60 19.03 -4.34
C LYS A 45 -1.20 20.47 -3.99
N LEU A 46 -0.14 20.63 -3.20
CA LEU A 46 0.41 21.94 -2.84
C LEU A 46 0.84 22.71 -4.10
N ARG A 47 1.63 22.07 -4.98
CA ARG A 47 2.12 22.74 -6.19
C ARG A 47 0.99 23.12 -7.13
N THR A 48 0.02 22.22 -7.34
CA THR A 48 -1.16 22.47 -8.18
C THR A 48 -1.95 23.69 -7.68
N LYS A 49 -2.07 23.86 -6.35
CA LYS A 49 -2.71 25.05 -5.75
C LYS A 49 -1.91 26.33 -6.05
N VAL A 50 -0.58 26.28 -5.92
CA VAL A 50 0.31 27.43 -6.18
C VAL A 50 0.31 27.84 -7.65
N THR A 51 0.35 26.87 -8.57
CA THR A 51 0.35 27.12 -10.02
C THR A 51 -1.04 27.40 -10.60
N ARG A 52 -2.09 27.39 -9.77
CA ARG A 52 -3.50 27.55 -10.17
C ARG A 52 -3.92 26.55 -11.26
N GLY A 53 -3.53 25.29 -11.08
CA GLY A 53 -3.78 24.21 -12.03
C GLY A 53 -2.50 23.72 -12.71
N ALA A 54 -2.66 22.78 -13.63
CA ALA A 54 -1.54 22.05 -14.24
C ALA A 54 -1.12 22.57 -15.64
N GLY A 55 -1.86 23.55 -16.19
CA GLY A 55 -1.64 24.05 -17.55
C GLY A 55 -2.15 23.06 -18.60
N SER A 56 -1.32 22.10 -19.01
CA SER A 56 -1.64 21.05 -19.98
C SER A 56 -1.46 19.65 -19.37
N PRO A 57 -2.06 18.59 -19.96
CA PRO A 57 -1.87 17.22 -19.48
C PRO A 57 -0.39 16.78 -19.45
N ALA A 58 0.39 17.16 -20.46
CA ALA A 58 1.82 16.85 -20.51
C ALA A 58 2.61 17.57 -19.39
N ALA A 59 2.29 18.84 -19.14
CA ALA A 59 2.90 19.60 -18.05
C ALA A 59 2.49 19.04 -16.68
N ALA A 60 1.24 18.61 -16.52
CA ALA A 60 0.75 17.94 -15.33
C ALA A 60 1.55 16.67 -15.03
N LEU A 61 1.69 15.80 -16.03
CA LEU A 61 2.41 14.53 -15.88
C LEU A 61 3.89 14.77 -15.52
N ALA A 62 4.56 15.69 -16.21
CA ALA A 62 5.95 16.03 -15.92
C ALA A 62 6.12 16.60 -14.51
N MET A 63 5.20 17.46 -14.06
CA MET A 63 5.20 18.03 -12.71
C MET A 63 5.00 16.95 -11.64
N VAL A 64 4.00 16.08 -11.79
CA VAL A 64 3.75 14.98 -10.84
C VAL A 64 4.96 14.06 -10.79
N PHE A 65 5.49 13.64 -11.94
CA PHE A 65 6.65 12.77 -12.01
C PHE A 65 7.84 13.34 -11.25
N LYS A 66 8.21 14.60 -11.50
CA LYS A 66 9.35 15.24 -10.81
C LYS A 66 9.13 15.45 -9.32
N LEU A 67 7.91 15.77 -8.90
CA LEU A 67 7.59 15.92 -7.47
C LEU A 67 7.62 14.59 -6.73
N VAL A 68 7.15 13.51 -7.35
CA VAL A 68 7.24 12.15 -6.78
C VAL A 68 8.69 11.67 -6.79
N GLU A 69 9.45 11.95 -7.84
CA GLU A 69 10.88 11.63 -7.93
C GLU A 69 11.67 12.29 -6.79
N SER A 70 11.43 13.57 -6.48
CA SER A 70 12.05 14.24 -5.34
C SER A 70 11.51 13.76 -3.98
N ALA A 71 10.25 13.33 -3.90
CA ALA A 71 9.70 12.80 -2.66
C ALA A 71 10.34 11.44 -2.27
N GLN A 72 10.66 10.62 -3.27
CA GLN A 72 11.19 9.27 -3.06
C GLN A 72 12.53 9.25 -2.33
N GLU A 73 13.35 10.30 -2.51
CA GLU A 73 14.69 10.41 -1.91
C GLU A 73 14.65 10.37 -0.36
N ARG A 74 13.52 10.70 0.23
CA ARG A 74 13.32 10.74 1.69
C ARG A 74 12.49 9.58 2.21
N TRP A 75 12.09 8.62 1.36
CA TRP A 75 11.27 7.50 1.81
C TRP A 75 12.08 6.54 2.67
N ARG A 76 11.50 6.20 3.81
CA ARG A 76 12.01 5.14 4.67
C ARG A 76 11.63 3.80 4.06
N ALA A 77 12.57 2.85 4.07
CA ALA A 77 12.28 1.47 3.70
C ALA A 77 11.20 0.86 4.61
N ILE A 78 10.42 -0.07 4.05
CA ILE A 78 9.44 -0.84 4.81
C ILE A 78 10.11 -1.60 5.96
N THR A 79 9.44 -1.70 7.09
CA THR A 79 9.92 -2.52 8.21
C THR A 79 9.98 -3.98 7.74
N GLY A 80 11.09 -4.68 7.99
CA GLY A 80 11.26 -6.05 7.45
C GLY A 80 11.49 -6.07 5.94
N ALA A 81 12.26 -5.11 5.40
CA ALA A 81 12.53 -5.00 3.95
C ALA A 81 13.08 -6.28 3.31
N SER A 82 13.84 -7.10 4.04
CA SER A 82 14.33 -8.40 3.56
C SER A 82 13.19 -9.37 3.19
N LEU A 83 12.04 -9.28 3.85
CA LEU A 83 10.86 -10.13 3.61
C LEU A 83 10.14 -9.79 2.30
N VAL A 84 10.42 -8.62 1.70
CA VAL A 84 9.84 -8.24 0.40
C VAL A 84 10.21 -9.25 -0.69
N ALA A 85 11.38 -9.87 -0.60
CA ALA A 85 11.78 -10.93 -1.53
C ALA A 85 10.82 -12.14 -1.47
N LEU A 86 10.38 -12.54 -0.27
CA LEU A 86 9.43 -13.64 -0.06
C LEU A 86 8.04 -13.28 -0.57
N VAL A 87 7.59 -12.06 -0.32
CA VAL A 87 6.31 -11.56 -0.85
C VAL A 87 6.34 -11.58 -2.38
N ARG A 88 7.44 -11.11 -3.00
CA ARG A 88 7.61 -11.11 -4.46
C ARG A 88 7.70 -12.51 -5.07
N SER A 89 8.19 -13.50 -4.32
CA SER A 89 8.22 -14.90 -4.78
C SER A 89 6.90 -15.64 -4.57
N GLY A 90 5.87 -14.97 -4.04
CA GLY A 90 4.54 -15.55 -3.80
C GLY A 90 4.48 -16.46 -2.57
N ALA A 91 5.36 -16.28 -1.59
CA ALA A 91 5.28 -16.99 -0.32
C ALA A 91 3.95 -16.70 0.38
N ARG A 92 3.34 -17.72 1.00
CA ARG A 92 2.07 -17.57 1.72
C ARG A 92 2.31 -17.17 3.16
N PHE A 93 1.66 -16.10 3.60
CA PHE A 93 1.59 -15.73 5.00
C PHE A 93 0.16 -15.93 5.50
N LYS A 94 0.01 -16.38 6.74
CA LYS A 94 -1.27 -16.46 7.43
C LYS A 94 -1.18 -15.67 8.72
N ASN A 95 -1.99 -14.62 8.84
CA ASN A 95 -1.96 -13.70 9.97
C ASN A 95 -0.55 -13.11 10.24
N GLY A 96 0.20 -12.80 9.18
CA GLY A 96 1.54 -12.24 9.32
C GLY A 96 2.69 -13.23 9.48
N VAL A 97 2.40 -14.55 9.59
CA VAL A 97 3.42 -15.59 9.78
C VAL A 97 3.61 -16.38 8.50
N LEU A 98 4.86 -16.61 8.11
CA LEU A 98 5.20 -17.43 6.94
C LEU A 98 4.69 -18.86 7.16
N VAL A 99 3.91 -19.36 6.21
CA VAL A 99 3.47 -20.75 6.20
C VAL A 99 4.50 -21.55 5.39
N GLU A 100 5.29 -22.36 6.08
CA GLU A 100 6.12 -23.36 5.40
C GLU A 100 5.21 -24.29 4.60
N ARG A 101 5.66 -24.69 3.41
CA ARG A 101 4.94 -25.64 2.57
C ARG A 101 4.65 -26.87 3.44
N GLU A 102 3.37 -27.26 3.59
CA GLU A 102 3.05 -28.59 4.14
C GLU A 102 3.86 -29.59 3.32
N GLU A 103 4.84 -30.23 3.95
CA GLU A 103 5.43 -31.44 3.40
C GLU A 103 4.25 -32.33 3.03
N ALA A 104 4.25 -32.85 1.80
CA ALA A 104 3.27 -33.81 1.35
C ALA A 104 3.35 -35.05 2.24
N SER A 105 2.69 -35.01 3.40
CA SER A 105 2.35 -36.17 4.21
C SER A 105 1.25 -36.90 3.46
N GLY A 106 1.65 -37.78 2.56
CA GLY A 106 0.74 -38.70 1.88
C GLY A 106 1.10 -38.99 0.43
N ALA A 107 2.12 -39.82 0.22
CA ALA A 107 2.04 -40.92 -0.74
C ALA A 107 3.02 -42.01 -0.30
N ALA A 108 2.50 -42.90 0.55
CA ALA A 108 3.02 -44.26 0.75
C ALA A 108 2.60 -45.15 -0.44
#